data_AF-A0A563DJS8-F1
#
_entry.id   AF-A0A563DJS8-F1
#
_cell.length_a   1.000
_cell.length_b   1.000
_cell.length_c   1.000
_cell.angle_alpha   90.00
_cell.angle_beta   90.00
_cell.angle_gamma   90.00
#
_symmetry.space_group_name_H-M   'P 1'
#
loop_
_entity.id
_entity.type
_entity.pdbx_description
1 polymer ?
#
loop_
_entity_poly.entity_id
_entity_poly.type
_entity_poly.pdbx_seq_one_letter_code
_entity_poly.pdbx_strand_id
1 'polypeptide(L)'
;MKRNLLFSLLLCFSSFYGQTSIDTDEDGIPDSEDRCPNETGTPYFQGCPDTDGDGSPDIDDTCPNEFGPEENMGCPWDFDEINRESQCHFVEIIFYLNSIDLTEKSKKGISCFSYNINKYFKEKKFIVHSYPDLKESKKLVEKEL
;
A
#
# COMPACT_ATOMS: atom_id res chain seq x y z
N MET A 1 -13.25 52.08 30.64
CA MET A 1 -14.01 50.90 31.09
C MET A 1 -15.29 50.82 30.26
N LYS A 2 -15.68 49.79 29.51
CA LYS A 2 -15.16 48.47 29.15
C LYS A 2 -15.61 48.30 27.68
N ARG A 3 -14.68 48.20 26.72
CA ARG A 3 -15.04 47.80 25.34
C ARG A 3 -15.40 46.31 25.42
N ASN A 4 -16.67 46.01 25.18
CA ASN A 4 -17.29 44.70 25.40
C ASN A 4 -16.55 43.60 24.62
N LEU A 5 -15.71 42.86 25.34
CA LEU A 5 -15.07 41.61 24.91
C LEU A 5 -16.10 40.47 24.67
N LEU A 6 -17.41 40.73 24.85
CA LEU A 6 -18.49 39.80 24.55
C LEU A 6 -18.89 39.78 23.05
N PHE A 7 -18.66 40.87 22.31
CA PHE A 7 -19.08 40.94 20.90
C PHE A 7 -18.09 40.27 19.92
N SER A 8 -16.81 40.14 20.32
CA SER A 8 -15.79 39.42 19.53
C SER A 8 -15.84 37.91 19.72
N LEU A 9 -16.46 37.42 20.81
CA LEU A 9 -16.63 35.98 21.03
C LEU A 9 -17.78 35.42 20.18
N LEU A 10 -18.88 36.18 20.00
CA LEU A 10 -20.05 35.71 19.27
C LEU A 10 -19.83 35.49 17.76
N LEU A 11 -18.87 36.18 17.14
CA LEU A 11 -18.51 35.96 15.73
C LEU A 11 -17.59 34.73 15.51
N CYS A 12 -16.97 34.20 16.57
CA CYS A 12 -16.31 32.89 16.52
C CYS A 12 -17.30 31.72 16.69
N PHE A 13 -18.43 31.94 17.36
CA PHE A 13 -19.46 30.90 17.54
C PHE A 13 -20.33 30.69 16.30
N SER A 14 -20.46 31.68 15.41
CA SER A 14 -21.26 31.57 14.18
C SER A 14 -20.57 30.80 13.04
N SER A 15 -19.28 30.43 13.17
CA SER A 15 -18.57 29.59 12.20
C SER A 15 -18.59 28.09 12.57
N PHE A 16 -19.21 27.72 13.69
CA PHE A 16 -19.27 26.35 14.21
C PHE A 16 -20.57 25.60 13.88
N TYR A 17 -21.37 26.09 12.94
CA TYR A 17 -22.51 25.37 12.37
C TYR A 17 -22.16 24.76 10.99
N GLY A 18 -20.89 24.45 10.76
CA GLY A 18 -20.46 23.63 9.65
C GLY A 18 -20.71 22.16 9.98
N GLN A 19 -21.87 21.66 9.56
CA GLN A 19 -22.15 20.26 9.23
C GLN A 19 -21.32 19.21 10.01
N THR A 20 -21.80 18.80 11.18
CA THR A 20 -21.25 17.62 11.89
C THR A 20 -21.70 16.36 11.16
N SER A 21 -21.00 15.97 10.11
CA SER A 21 -21.10 14.60 9.62
C SER A 21 -20.52 13.68 10.70
N ILE A 22 -21.19 12.56 10.98
CA ILE A 22 -20.72 11.57 11.95
C ILE A 22 -19.46 10.92 11.35
N ASP A 23 -18.45 10.75 12.20
CA ASP A 23 -17.18 10.08 11.93
C ASP A 23 -16.93 9.25 13.19
N THR A 24 -17.20 7.95 13.09
CA THR A 24 -17.33 7.04 14.24
C THR A 24 -15.98 6.54 14.73
N ASP A 25 -14.99 6.37 13.85
CA ASP A 25 -13.64 5.94 14.22
C ASP A 25 -12.61 7.09 14.27
N GLU A 26 -13.03 8.31 13.95
CA GLU A 26 -12.25 9.54 14.04
C GLU A 26 -11.02 9.55 13.09
N ASP A 27 -11.09 8.85 11.95
CA ASP A 27 -10.02 8.83 10.95
C ASP A 27 -10.02 10.07 10.03
N GLY A 28 -11.06 10.92 10.14
CA GLY A 28 -11.23 12.15 9.38
C GLY A 28 -12.08 12.00 8.12
N ILE A 29 -12.66 10.81 7.89
CA ILE A 29 -13.60 10.52 6.81
C ILE A 29 -15.00 10.33 7.43
N PRO A 30 -16.02 11.07 6.97
CA PRO A 30 -17.37 10.87 7.47
C PRO A 30 -17.89 9.45 7.22
N ASP A 31 -18.66 8.87 8.14
CA ASP A 31 -19.28 7.54 8.03
C ASP A 31 -20.03 7.30 6.71
N SER A 32 -20.57 8.37 6.11
CA SER A 32 -21.28 8.31 4.82
C SER A 32 -20.37 8.16 3.60
N GLU A 33 -19.09 8.46 3.76
CA GLU A 33 -18.04 8.41 2.74
C GLU A 33 -16.95 7.35 3.07
N ASP A 34 -17.00 6.78 4.27
CA ASP A 34 -16.10 5.77 4.78
C ASP A 34 -16.57 4.35 4.41
N ARG A 35 -15.66 3.54 3.85
CA ARG A 35 -15.88 2.12 3.55
C ARG A 35 -15.81 1.23 4.79
N CYS A 36 -15.12 1.67 5.83
CA CYS A 36 -14.90 0.97 7.09
C CYS A 36 -15.22 1.85 8.31
N PRO A 37 -16.48 2.30 8.53
CA PRO A 37 -16.83 3.34 9.53
C PRO A 37 -16.56 3.05 11.01
N ASN A 38 -15.97 1.91 11.34
CA ASN A 38 -15.65 1.55 12.73
C ASN A 38 -14.19 1.13 12.90
N GLU A 39 -13.37 1.27 11.85
CA GLU A 39 -11.99 0.83 11.81
C GLU A 39 -11.16 1.91 11.12
N THR A 40 -10.30 2.58 11.89
CA THR A 40 -9.48 3.66 11.36
C THR A 40 -8.66 3.22 10.16
N GLY A 41 -8.69 4.00 9.08
CA GLY A 41 -7.89 3.74 7.90
C GLY A 41 -7.29 4.98 7.29
N THR A 42 -6.91 4.85 6.02
CA THR A 42 -6.31 5.96 5.28
C THR A 42 -7.29 6.49 4.23
N PRO A 43 -7.22 7.78 3.87
CA PRO A 43 -7.99 8.32 2.74
C PRO A 43 -7.70 7.64 1.40
N TYR A 44 -6.53 7.02 1.25
CA TYR A 44 -6.18 6.24 0.05
C TYR A 44 -7.10 5.03 -0.12
N PHE A 45 -7.48 4.39 0.99
CA PHE A 45 -8.40 3.25 1.03
C PHE A 45 -9.82 3.61 1.47
N GLN A 46 -10.17 4.90 1.40
CA GLN A 46 -11.50 5.40 1.82
C GLN A 46 -11.86 4.97 3.24
N GLY A 47 -10.91 5.05 4.16
CA GLY A 47 -11.10 4.81 5.59
C GLY A 47 -10.88 3.38 6.03
N CYS A 48 -10.52 2.47 5.11
CA CYS A 48 -10.16 1.10 5.51
C CYS A 48 -8.67 0.97 5.89
N PRO A 49 -8.36 0.12 6.90
CA PRO A 49 -6.98 -0.25 7.23
C PRO A 49 -6.36 -1.18 6.17
N ASP A 50 -5.03 -1.22 6.16
CA ASP A 50 -4.19 -2.18 5.43
C ASP A 50 -3.15 -2.67 6.46
N THR A 51 -3.44 -3.81 7.09
CA THR A 51 -2.75 -4.29 8.29
C THR A 51 -1.34 -4.79 7.99
N ASP A 52 -1.11 -5.39 6.83
CA ASP A 52 0.21 -5.92 6.44
C ASP A 52 0.99 -5.01 5.48
N GLY A 53 0.35 -3.97 4.95
CA GLY A 53 0.95 -2.93 4.14
C GLY A 53 1.20 -3.36 2.70
N ASP A 54 0.42 -4.30 2.16
CA ASP A 54 0.61 -4.84 0.82
C ASP A 54 -0.01 -4.02 -0.31
N GLY A 55 -0.77 -2.97 0.06
CA GLY A 55 -1.46 -2.10 -0.89
C GLY A 55 -2.91 -2.51 -1.14
N SER A 56 -3.40 -3.57 -0.51
CA SER A 56 -4.79 -4.02 -0.51
C SER A 56 -5.40 -3.74 0.88
N PRO A 57 -6.53 -3.02 0.99
CA PRO A 57 -7.14 -2.81 2.29
C PRO A 57 -7.73 -4.12 2.83
N ASP A 58 -7.78 -4.28 4.16
CA ASP A 58 -8.17 -5.51 4.85
C ASP A 58 -9.56 -6.05 4.41
N ILE A 59 -10.45 -5.15 3.97
CA ILE A 59 -11.79 -5.49 3.47
C ILE A 59 -11.77 -6.16 2.08
N ASP A 60 -10.74 -5.90 1.28
CA ASP A 60 -10.54 -6.43 -0.08
C ASP A 60 -9.43 -7.51 -0.12
N ASP A 61 -8.75 -7.73 1.01
CA ASP A 61 -7.66 -8.70 1.16
C ASP A 61 -8.15 -10.06 1.68
N THR A 62 -7.79 -11.13 0.99
CA THR A 62 -8.11 -12.51 1.42
C THR A 62 -7.21 -12.99 2.56
N CYS A 63 -6.03 -12.38 2.72
CA CYS A 63 -5.00 -12.69 3.70
C CYS A 63 -4.52 -11.43 4.47
N PRO A 64 -5.37 -10.73 5.22
CA PRO A 64 -5.12 -9.38 5.80
C PRO A 64 -3.99 -9.28 6.84
N ASN A 65 -3.26 -10.37 7.09
CA ASN A 65 -2.12 -10.39 8.02
C ASN A 65 -0.85 -10.94 7.35
N GLU A 66 -0.89 -11.22 6.05
CA GLU A 66 0.18 -11.86 5.29
C GLU A 66 0.38 -11.19 3.94
N PHE A 67 1.36 -10.28 3.88
CA PHE A 67 1.69 -9.54 2.66
C PHE A 67 1.64 -10.40 1.39
N GLY A 68 0.81 -10.01 0.42
CA GLY A 68 0.72 -10.63 -0.89
C GLY A 68 0.68 -9.60 -2.03
N PRO A 69 0.66 -10.07 -3.28
CA PRO A 69 0.38 -9.21 -4.42
C PRO A 69 -1.13 -9.07 -4.68
N GLU A 70 -1.54 -7.92 -5.19
CA GLU A 70 -2.91 -7.66 -5.66
C GLU A 70 -3.40 -8.74 -6.64
N GLU A 71 -2.51 -9.26 -7.51
CA GLU A 71 -2.86 -10.31 -8.47
C GLU A 71 -3.28 -11.64 -7.82
N ASN A 72 -2.99 -11.83 -6.53
CA ASN A 72 -3.41 -12.98 -5.74
C ASN A 72 -4.28 -12.57 -4.53
N MET A 73 -5.00 -11.45 -4.65
CA MET A 73 -5.98 -10.99 -3.65
C MET A 73 -5.36 -10.81 -2.26
N GLY A 74 -4.16 -10.21 -2.22
CA GLY A 74 -3.38 -9.95 -1.01
C GLY A 74 -2.79 -11.20 -0.34
N CYS A 75 -2.95 -12.38 -0.93
CA CYS A 75 -2.34 -13.60 -0.40
C CYS A 75 -0.97 -13.90 -1.02
N PRO A 76 0.00 -14.43 -0.25
CA PRO A 76 1.18 -15.05 -0.82
C PRO A 76 0.80 -16.17 -1.81
N TRP A 77 1.59 -16.36 -2.87
CA TRP A 77 1.38 -17.53 -3.74
C TRP A 77 1.70 -18.82 -2.97
N ASP A 78 0.77 -19.78 -3.01
CA ASP A 78 1.00 -21.14 -2.51
C ASP A 78 2.12 -21.80 -3.33
N PHE A 79 3.35 -21.78 -2.78
CA PHE A 79 4.43 -22.61 -3.28
C PHE A 79 4.32 -23.95 -2.57
N ASP A 80 3.63 -24.89 -3.24
CA ASP A 80 3.43 -26.26 -2.77
C ASP A 80 4.69 -26.82 -2.10
N GLU A 81 4.45 -27.45 -0.96
CA GLU A 81 5.38 -28.01 0.02
C GLU A 81 6.36 -29.04 -0.58
N ILE A 82 7.32 -28.60 -1.39
CA ILE A 82 8.53 -29.34 -1.76
C ILE A 82 9.73 -28.39 -1.59
N ASN A 83 10.21 -28.32 -0.33
CA ASN A 83 11.45 -27.68 0.16
C ASN A 83 11.31 -26.24 0.70
N ARG A 84 10.84 -26.17 1.96
CA ARG A 84 10.77 -24.99 2.85
C ARG A 84 12.11 -24.27 3.16
N GLU A 85 13.15 -24.43 2.36
CA GLU A 85 14.42 -23.72 2.57
C GLU A 85 15.15 -23.28 1.30
N SER A 86 14.61 -23.55 0.09
CA SER A 86 15.36 -23.28 -1.16
C SER A 86 14.58 -22.67 -2.33
N GLN A 87 13.31 -22.28 -2.21
CA GLN A 87 12.50 -21.92 -3.39
C GLN A 87 12.37 -20.42 -3.73
N CYS A 88 12.84 -19.50 -2.87
CA CYS A 88 13.15 -18.14 -3.34
C CYS A 88 14.62 -17.99 -3.78
N HIS A 89 15.36 -19.11 -3.88
CA HIS A 89 16.79 -19.07 -4.22
C HIS A 89 16.99 -19.04 -5.74
N PHE A 90 17.34 -17.84 -6.23
CA PHE A 90 17.66 -17.51 -7.62
C PHE A 90 16.46 -17.40 -8.58
N VAL A 91 15.77 -16.27 -8.48
CA VAL A 91 14.78 -15.86 -9.49
C VAL A 91 15.55 -15.24 -10.65
N GLU A 92 15.70 -15.98 -11.75
CA GLU A 92 16.01 -15.35 -13.03
C GLU A 92 14.79 -14.50 -13.45
N ILE A 93 15.00 -13.18 -13.52
CA ILE A 93 13.97 -12.23 -13.94
C ILE A 93 13.94 -12.22 -15.48
N ILE A 94 12.85 -12.71 -16.04
CA ILE A 94 12.65 -12.87 -17.48
C ILE A 94 11.52 -11.95 -17.92
N PHE A 95 11.82 -11.14 -18.93
CA PHE A 95 10.89 -10.24 -19.61
C PHE A 95 10.42 -10.85 -20.93
N TYR A 96 9.25 -10.44 -21.40
CA TYR A 96 8.86 -10.68 -22.79
C TYR A 96 9.77 -9.88 -23.75
N LEU A 97 10.05 -10.45 -24.93
CA LEU A 97 10.96 -9.83 -25.90
C LEU A 97 10.49 -8.42 -26.28
N ASN A 98 11.40 -7.44 -26.23
CA ASN A 98 11.10 -6.02 -26.47
C ASN A 98 9.96 -5.46 -25.60
N SER A 99 9.73 -6.05 -24.42
CA SER A 99 8.75 -5.56 -23.46
C SER A 99 9.40 -5.32 -22.10
N ILE A 100 8.80 -4.43 -21.32
CA ILE A 100 9.05 -4.27 -19.89
C ILE A 100 8.19 -5.22 -19.04
N ASP A 101 7.30 -5.97 -19.69
CA ASP A 101 6.41 -6.91 -19.04
C ASP A 101 7.17 -8.16 -18.60
N LEU A 102 6.95 -8.53 -17.33
CA LEU A 102 7.51 -9.73 -16.73
C LEU A 102 6.71 -10.96 -17.15
N THR A 103 7.40 -12.08 -17.35
CA THR A 103 6.73 -13.38 -17.47
C THR A 103 6.02 -13.76 -16.18
N GLU A 104 4.95 -14.55 -16.28
CA GLU A 104 4.22 -15.06 -15.09
C GLU A 104 5.13 -15.79 -14.10
N LYS A 105 6.12 -16.55 -14.60
CA LYS A 105 7.13 -17.20 -13.75
C LYS A 105 7.93 -16.19 -12.93
N SER A 106 8.35 -15.09 -13.56
CA SER A 106 9.10 -14.04 -12.90
C SER A 106 8.25 -13.22 -11.94
N LYS A 107 6.97 -12.96 -12.24
CA LYS A 107 6.04 -12.32 -11.30
C LYS A 107 5.92 -13.12 -10.00
N LYS A 108 5.68 -14.44 -10.11
CA LYS A 108 5.63 -15.34 -8.94
C LYS A 108 6.95 -15.35 -8.16
N GLY A 109 8.08 -15.43 -8.86
CA GLY A 109 9.40 -15.38 -8.23
C GLY A 109 9.67 -14.07 -7.49
N ILE A 110 9.34 -12.92 -8.09
CA ILE A 110 9.48 -11.61 -7.46
C ILE A 110 8.56 -11.48 -6.25
N SER A 111 7.33 -12.00 -6.32
CA SER A 111 6.42 -12.03 -5.16
C SER A 111 7.02 -12.83 -3.98
N CYS A 112 7.64 -13.99 -4.24
CA CYS A 112 8.41 -14.75 -3.23
C CYS A 112 9.51 -13.89 -2.57
N PHE A 113 10.26 -13.16 -3.39
CA PHE A 113 11.32 -12.29 -2.91
C PHE A 113 10.77 -11.10 -2.09
N SER A 114 9.68 -10.48 -2.57
CA SER A 114 8.97 -9.38 -1.90
C SER A 114 8.47 -9.81 -0.52
N TYR A 115 7.83 -10.98 -0.43
CA TYR A 115 7.38 -11.56 0.84
C TYR A 115 8.53 -11.66 1.86
N ASN A 116 9.68 -12.20 1.45
CA ASN A 116 10.83 -12.33 2.35
C ASN A 116 11.45 -10.98 2.72
N ILE A 117 11.47 -10.02 1.80
CA ILE A 117 11.91 -8.65 2.10
C ILE A 117 11.00 -8.03 3.16
N ASN A 118 9.69 -8.02 2.95
CA ASN A 118 8.75 -7.38 3.86
C ASN A 118 8.70 -8.08 5.21
N LYS A 119 8.91 -9.40 5.24
CA LYS A 119 8.94 -10.17 6.49
C LYS A 119 10.21 -9.93 7.31
N TYR A 120 11.38 -9.94 6.69
CA TYR A 120 12.66 -9.96 7.41
C TYR A 120 13.44 -8.64 7.41
N PHE A 121 13.18 -7.77 6.44
CA PHE A 121 13.93 -6.53 6.23
C PHE A 121 13.02 -5.30 6.31
N LYS A 122 12.00 -5.33 7.17
CA LYS A 122 11.08 -4.20 7.41
C LYS A 122 11.82 -2.86 7.45
N GLU A 123 11.23 -1.86 6.80
CA GLU A 123 11.72 -0.47 6.76
C GLU A 123 13.06 -0.26 6.01
N LYS A 124 13.48 -1.19 5.15
CA LYS A 124 14.65 -1.02 4.28
C LYS A 124 14.26 -0.59 2.87
N LYS A 125 15.02 0.34 2.32
CA LYS A 125 14.88 0.78 0.92
C LYS A 125 15.73 -0.09 0.02
N PHE A 126 15.12 -0.63 -1.03
CA PHE A 126 15.79 -1.45 -2.04
C PHE A 126 15.85 -0.68 -3.35
N ILE A 127 16.98 -0.81 -4.05
CA ILE A 127 17.15 -0.21 -5.39
C ILE A 127 17.10 -1.34 -6.41
N VAL A 128 16.12 -1.29 -7.31
CA VAL A 128 16.00 -2.23 -8.42
C VAL A 128 16.64 -1.58 -9.65
N HIS A 129 17.67 -2.23 -10.18
CA HIS A 129 18.31 -1.81 -11.43
C HIS A 129 17.84 -2.68 -12.60
N SER A 130 17.54 -2.05 -13.74
CA SER A 130 17.26 -2.73 -15.00
C SER A 130 18.37 -2.48 -16.02
N TYR A 131 18.68 -3.50 -16.82
CA TYR A 131 19.73 -3.45 -17.83
C TYR A 131 19.18 -3.99 -19.16
N PRO A 132 18.68 -3.14 -20.07
CA PRO A 132 18.35 -3.58 -21.43
C PRO A 132 19.64 -3.93 -22.18
N ASP A 133 19.58 -4.94 -23.05
CA ASP A 133 20.77 -5.49 -23.71
C ASP A 133 21.50 -4.46 -24.61
N LEU A 134 22.81 -4.65 -24.69
CA LEU A 134 23.83 -3.64 -24.96
C LEU A 134 24.03 -3.36 -26.46
N LYS A 135 23.59 -2.19 -26.95
CA LYS A 135 24.32 -1.50 -28.04
C LYS A 135 24.24 0.01 -28.07
N GLU A 136 23.19 0.63 -27.54
CA GLU A 136 23.13 2.09 -27.41
C GLU A 136 21.90 2.47 -26.59
N SER A 137 22.07 2.64 -25.27
CA SER A 137 21.27 3.60 -24.49
C SER A 137 21.68 3.55 -23.02
N LYS A 138 22.61 4.46 -22.66
CA LYS A 138 22.80 4.91 -21.29
C LYS A 138 21.56 5.70 -20.83
N LYS A 139 20.44 5.03 -20.61
CA LYS A 139 19.28 5.63 -19.95
C LYS A 139 18.90 4.75 -18.77
N LEU A 140 19.58 4.97 -17.66
CA LEU A 140 19.15 4.48 -16.37
C LEU A 140 17.77 5.11 -16.09
N VAL A 141 16.78 4.26 -15.86
CA VAL A 141 15.49 4.68 -15.29
C VAL A 141 15.55 4.25 -13.83
N GLU A 142 15.88 5.19 -12.95
CA GLU A 142 15.80 4.99 -11.51
C GLU A 142 14.35 5.21 -11.08
N LYS A 143 13.75 4.21 -10.42
CA LYS A 143 12.49 4.37 -9.70
C LYS A 143 12.76 3.95 -8.26
N GLU A 144 12.59 4.89 -7.35
CA GLU A 144 12.58 4.58 -5.92
C GLU A 144 11.24 3.87 -5.61
N LEU A 145 11.34 2.73 -4.94
CA LEU A 145 10.23 2.08 -4.25
C LEU A 145 10.22 2.56 -2.81
#